data_AF-A0A0N4XF65-F1
#
_entry.id   AF-A0A0N4XF65-F1
#
_cell.length_a   1.000
_cell.length_b   1.000
_cell.length_c   1.000
_cell.angle_alpha   90.00
_cell.angle_beta   90.00
_cell.angle_gamma   90.00
#
_symmetry.space_group_name_H-M   'P 1'
#
loop_
_entity.id
_entity.type
_entity.pdbx_description
1 polymer ?
#
loop_
_entity_poly.entity_id
_entity_poly.type
_entity_poly.pdbx_seq_one_letter_code
_entity_poly.pdbx_strand_id
1 'polypeptide(L)'
;MPVQRTTMDNSSLSTKKGSMCSKESTRETARRKRGHSMATTSPRSAQAKVPLTFPSLSGQRNVQRQKISDASSSSSGRQSRNNTSSQVTEHSESSKSAQATNDQGSSQALQQQSTSRSQTSERSRDKSIQPRKKKAKTHPGDRMLDEYADDVFWERLINNQELDWTMTTRTLDNLISQWRSFKSSAAQTTADWRRIESGAVKFDSERRKHEEANALLRCARRYDELLTRIGSRFIAISLMSTEVMKKAKVPLQQREDRVREAIVNMRQERRSLRITMNDIEDYLDSAADEDQRQHKQFTHENELLHEQIRHLRQEKQQLQERVAEIEHDREQWRGQIQQHQDVNQRLRSQIADQERAHNQLRRQLQDLERQLDQIRRPAHEMPRNEQRRDRPQHDQRAAQNPERQDDQLDPEEQRRELRREIRRITRQVQQLEEARAVVPARNLQQHFDQVHPALQCVFCRAEGQHFSDACPFVSDPQQRRDIIRDRGRCNRCLEHCERRNFCAYENRECSYCSRARGTILHDPEQGIGQHHSALCRTPDDRGRVYFQIQELRQQREQKERELQRL
;
A
#
# COMPACT_ATOMS: atom_id res chain seq x y z
N MET A 1 27.28 -69.31 -41.09
CA MET A 1 26.00 -69.99 -41.39
C MET A 1 24.86 -69.08 -40.97
N PRO A 2 23.84 -68.89 -41.81
CA PRO A 2 23.28 -67.58 -42.11
C PRO A 2 21.90 -67.31 -41.47
N VAL A 3 21.62 -66.03 -41.21
CA VAL A 3 20.30 -65.51 -40.85
C VAL A 3 19.62 -65.06 -42.14
N GLN A 4 18.48 -65.68 -42.45
CA GLN A 4 17.61 -65.33 -43.57
C GLN A 4 16.87 -64.01 -43.29
N ARG A 5 16.82 -63.11 -44.27
CA ARG A 5 15.82 -62.03 -44.35
C ARG A 5 15.07 -62.18 -45.66
N THR A 6 13.76 -62.39 -45.52
CA THR A 6 12.79 -62.44 -46.59
C THR A 6 12.33 -61.05 -47.01
N THR A 7 11.96 -61.02 -48.28
CA THR A 7 11.62 -59.95 -49.20
C THR A 7 10.14 -59.54 -49.17
N MET A 8 9.88 -58.31 -49.63
CA MET A 8 8.67 -57.84 -50.37
C MET A 8 7.39 -57.62 -49.50
N ASP A 9 6.50 -56.65 -49.74
CA ASP A 9 6.17 -55.94 -50.97
C ASP A 9 5.35 -54.66 -50.72
N ASN A 10 5.33 -53.79 -51.74
CA ASN A 10 4.54 -52.57 -51.89
C ASN A 10 3.03 -52.85 -52.04
N SER A 11 2.17 -51.88 -51.68
CA SER A 11 0.99 -51.51 -52.48
C SER A 11 0.35 -50.19 -52.05
N SER A 12 0.12 -49.36 -53.06
CA SER A 12 -0.49 -48.02 -53.08
C SER A 12 -2.02 -48.05 -53.13
N LEU A 13 -2.68 -46.91 -52.86
CA LEU A 13 -3.95 -46.36 -53.42
C LEU A 13 -4.53 -45.35 -52.39
N SER A 14 -4.50 -44.02 -52.57
CA SER A 14 -5.28 -43.15 -53.47
C SER A 14 -6.81 -43.19 -53.27
N THR A 15 -7.40 -42.16 -52.64
CA THR A 15 -8.31 -41.16 -53.29
C THR A 15 -9.28 -40.43 -52.33
N LYS A 16 -9.46 -39.14 -52.63
CA LYS A 16 -10.70 -38.32 -52.65
C LYS A 16 -11.41 -37.82 -51.36
N LYS A 17 -11.40 -36.48 -51.27
CA LYS A 17 -12.53 -35.51 -51.20
C LYS A 17 -13.61 -35.67 -50.11
N GLY A 18 -13.54 -34.75 -49.14
CA GLY A 18 -14.51 -33.67 -48.86
C GLY A 18 -16.01 -33.97 -48.70
N SER A 19 -16.60 -33.50 -47.59
CA SER A 19 -17.92 -32.86 -47.58
C SER A 19 -18.20 -32.20 -46.22
N MET A 20 -18.86 -31.05 -46.28
CA MET A 20 -19.37 -30.24 -45.18
C MET A 20 -20.59 -30.89 -44.48
N CYS A 21 -20.95 -30.24 -43.36
CA CYS A 21 -22.30 -29.97 -42.83
C CYS A 21 -22.77 -30.76 -41.60
N SER A 22 -22.88 -29.98 -40.51
CA SER A 22 -24.13 -29.73 -39.76
C SER A 22 -24.59 -30.68 -38.64
N LYS A 23 -24.75 -30.00 -37.49
CA LYS A 23 -25.88 -30.03 -36.54
C LYS A 23 -25.96 -31.14 -35.47
N GLU A 24 -25.94 -30.64 -34.24
CA GLU A 24 -26.90 -30.90 -33.14
C GLU A 24 -27.54 -32.28 -33.06
N SER A 25 -27.29 -32.98 -31.95
CA SER A 25 -28.38 -33.58 -31.20
C SER A 25 -27.95 -33.92 -29.76
N THR A 26 -28.67 -33.31 -28.84
CA THR A 26 -28.91 -33.72 -27.45
C THR A 26 -28.99 -35.24 -27.27
N ARG A 27 -28.38 -35.78 -26.21
CA ARG A 27 -28.86 -37.01 -25.59
C ARG A 27 -28.57 -37.09 -24.09
N GLU A 28 -29.65 -36.80 -23.38
CA GLU A 28 -30.02 -37.20 -22.03
C GLU A 28 -29.75 -38.70 -21.78
N THR A 29 -29.13 -39.03 -20.65
CA THR A 29 -29.14 -40.39 -20.09
C THR A 29 -29.22 -40.32 -18.57
N ALA A 30 -30.43 -40.60 -18.07
CA ALA A 30 -30.68 -40.98 -16.69
C ALA A 30 -30.01 -42.34 -16.38
N ARG A 31 -29.35 -42.45 -15.23
CA ARG A 31 -28.94 -43.76 -14.69
C ARG A 31 -29.21 -43.85 -13.20
N ARG A 32 -30.27 -44.61 -12.88
CA ARG A 32 -30.58 -45.22 -11.58
C ARG A 32 -29.45 -46.15 -11.11
N LYS A 33 -29.17 -46.17 -9.81
CA LYS A 33 -28.79 -47.34 -8.97
C LYS A 33 -28.77 -46.87 -7.49
N ARG A 34 -29.72 -47.31 -6.64
CA ARG A 34 -29.55 -48.39 -5.62
C ARG A 34 -28.13 -48.33 -5.01
N GLY A 35 -27.90 -47.87 -3.78
CA GLY A 35 -28.59 -48.14 -2.53
C GLY A 35 -27.83 -49.25 -1.82
N HIS A 36 -27.01 -48.95 -0.80
CA HIS A 36 -26.49 -49.89 0.20
C HIS A 36 -26.23 -49.15 1.52
N SER A 37 -26.88 -49.66 2.55
CA SER A 37 -26.73 -49.36 3.96
C SER A 37 -25.55 -50.15 4.53
N MET A 38 -24.72 -49.54 5.37
CA MET A 38 -23.96 -50.25 6.40
C MET A 38 -23.76 -49.30 7.59
N ALA A 39 -24.39 -49.66 8.70
CA ALA A 39 -24.06 -49.18 10.02
C ALA A 39 -22.73 -49.82 10.46
N THR A 40 -21.82 -49.05 11.05
CA THR A 40 -20.81 -49.59 11.95
C THR A 40 -20.54 -48.64 13.12
N THR A 41 -20.34 -49.30 14.23
CA THR A 41 -20.24 -48.86 15.61
C THR A 41 -18.91 -48.18 15.96
N SER A 42 -18.97 -47.36 17.00
CA SER A 42 -17.87 -46.78 17.79
C SER A 42 -16.79 -47.81 18.22
N PRO A 43 -15.56 -47.39 18.63
CA PRO A 43 -15.42 -46.88 20.01
C PRO A 43 -14.35 -45.79 20.28
N ARG A 44 -14.63 -45.11 21.40
CA ARG A 44 -13.74 -44.36 22.31
C ARG A 44 -12.26 -44.75 22.28
N SER A 45 -11.40 -43.73 22.31
CA SER A 45 -10.08 -43.77 22.96
C SER A 45 -9.77 -42.41 23.60
N ALA A 46 -9.62 -42.43 24.92
CA ALA A 46 -9.09 -41.35 25.73
C ALA A 46 -7.56 -41.44 25.75
N GLN A 47 -6.83 -40.32 25.72
CA GLN A 47 -5.47 -40.26 26.26
C GLN A 47 -4.96 -38.83 26.52
N ALA A 48 -4.56 -38.66 27.78
CA ALA A 48 -3.48 -37.85 28.36
C ALA A 48 -3.27 -36.38 27.93
N LYS A 49 -3.54 -35.49 28.90
CA LYS A 49 -2.94 -34.16 29.03
C LYS A 49 -1.47 -34.27 29.42
N VAL A 50 -0.59 -33.52 28.75
CA VAL A 50 0.77 -33.20 29.20
C VAL A 50 0.86 -31.68 29.31
N PRO A 51 1.28 -31.10 30.45
CA PRO A 51 1.55 -29.67 30.54
C PRO A 51 3.01 -29.37 30.16
N LEU A 52 3.20 -28.56 29.11
CA LEU A 52 4.49 -27.96 28.79
C LEU A 52 4.61 -26.62 29.55
N THR A 53 5.50 -26.59 30.53
CA THR A 53 6.03 -25.39 31.17
C THR A 53 7.08 -24.74 30.27
N PHE A 54 6.92 -23.44 30.00
CA PHE A 54 7.97 -22.60 29.38
C PHE A 54 8.52 -21.63 30.44
N PRO A 55 9.86 -21.45 30.52
CA PRO A 55 10.46 -20.49 31.44
C PRO A 55 10.40 -19.06 30.89
N SER A 56 10.09 -18.14 31.79
CA SER A 56 10.06 -16.69 31.59
C SER A 56 11.48 -16.13 31.51
N LEU A 57 11.81 -15.41 30.44
CA LEU A 57 13.03 -14.60 30.33
C LEU A 57 12.65 -13.12 30.43
N SER A 58 12.95 -12.55 31.59
CA SER A 58 12.90 -11.12 31.89
C SER A 58 14.09 -10.41 31.25
N GLY A 59 13.82 -9.62 30.19
CA GLY A 59 14.79 -8.70 29.60
C GLY A 59 14.48 -7.26 29.99
N GLN A 60 15.23 -6.73 30.95
CA GLN A 60 15.27 -5.31 31.29
C GLN A 60 15.77 -4.49 30.07
N ARG A 61 15.04 -3.45 29.69
CA ARG A 61 15.59 -2.34 28.90
C ARG A 61 15.19 -1.00 29.52
N ASN A 62 16.21 -0.34 30.04
CA ASN A 62 16.26 1.09 30.33
C ASN A 62 15.95 1.89 29.06
N VAL A 63 14.99 2.81 29.14
CA VAL A 63 14.88 3.93 28.19
C VAL A 63 14.63 5.20 29.00
N GLN A 64 15.66 6.04 29.05
CA GLN A 64 15.58 7.47 29.39
C GLN A 64 14.57 8.13 28.45
N ARG A 65 13.54 8.78 29.01
CA ARG A 65 12.62 9.62 28.25
C ARG A 65 12.63 11.04 28.81
N GLN A 66 12.98 11.97 27.94
CA GLN A 66 12.92 13.41 28.18
C GLN A 66 11.47 13.88 28.35
N LYS A 67 11.30 14.81 29.30
CA LYS A 67 10.07 15.56 29.60
C LYS A 67 9.73 16.49 28.42
N ILE A 68 8.49 16.45 27.95
CA ILE A 68 7.83 17.60 27.33
C ILE A 68 6.41 17.69 27.92
N SER A 69 6.05 18.93 28.23
CA SER A 69 4.96 19.44 29.04
C SER A 69 3.58 19.42 28.36
N ASP A 70 2.57 19.37 29.22
CA ASP A 70 1.14 19.33 28.99
C ASP A 70 0.57 20.54 28.24
N ALA A 71 -0.55 20.33 27.52
CA ALA A 71 -1.66 21.30 27.48
C ALA A 71 -2.94 20.62 26.97
N SER A 72 -3.84 20.35 27.91
CA SER A 72 -5.25 20.03 27.75
C SER A 72 -6.06 21.28 27.41
N SER A 73 -7.04 21.17 26.50
CA SER A 73 -8.37 21.73 26.75
C SER A 73 -9.42 21.20 25.78
N SER A 74 -10.53 20.83 26.40
CA SER A 74 -11.75 20.31 25.83
C SER A 74 -12.59 21.39 25.17
N SER A 75 -13.36 20.94 24.20
CA SER A 75 -14.29 21.64 23.34
C SER A 75 -15.51 22.25 24.05
N SER A 76 -15.83 23.48 23.67
CA SER A 76 -17.16 24.11 23.82
C SER A 76 -18.09 23.74 22.66
N GLY A 77 -19.36 23.55 22.99
CA GLY A 77 -20.45 23.23 22.08
C GLY A 77 -20.79 24.36 21.11
N ARG A 78 -21.20 23.96 19.90
CA ARG A 78 -21.77 24.82 18.87
C ARG A 78 -23.26 25.05 19.13
N GLN A 79 -23.68 26.31 19.17
CA GLN A 79 -25.04 26.68 18.80
C GLN A 79 -25.05 27.37 17.45
N SER A 80 -25.99 26.90 16.65
CA SER A 80 -26.39 27.32 15.32
C SER A 80 -27.11 28.68 15.37
N ARG A 81 -26.87 29.54 14.37
CA ARG A 81 -27.91 30.38 13.77
C ARG A 81 -27.48 30.98 12.44
N ASN A 82 -28.37 30.78 11.46
CA ASN A 82 -28.46 31.43 10.16
C ASN A 82 -28.63 32.96 10.31
N ASN A 83 -28.24 33.78 9.32
CA ASN A 83 -29.11 34.21 8.21
C ASN A 83 -28.64 35.52 7.53
N THR A 84 -28.74 35.52 6.19
CA THR A 84 -29.14 36.61 5.26
C THR A 84 -28.33 37.93 5.09
N SER A 85 -27.93 38.12 3.83
CA SER A 85 -28.23 39.25 2.91
C SER A 85 -27.72 40.67 3.22
N SER A 86 -26.91 41.23 2.32
CA SER A 86 -27.36 42.17 1.27
C SER A 86 -26.17 42.93 0.64
N GLN A 87 -26.33 43.25 -0.64
CA GLN A 87 -25.48 44.09 -1.48
C GLN A 87 -25.36 45.53 -0.98
N VAL A 88 -24.19 46.18 -1.16
CA VAL A 88 -24.06 47.60 -1.54
C VAL A 88 -22.78 47.78 -2.38
N THR A 89 -22.91 48.57 -3.45
CA THR A 89 -21.93 49.01 -4.46
C THR A 89 -21.17 50.29 -4.06
N GLU A 90 -20.20 50.68 -4.91
CA GLU A 90 -19.61 52.05 -5.12
C GLU A 90 -18.25 52.33 -4.43
N HIS A 91 -17.17 52.49 -5.23
CA HIS A 91 -16.48 53.76 -5.61
C HIS A 91 -15.47 54.22 -4.52
N SER A 92 -14.23 54.71 -4.71
CA SER A 92 -13.41 55.23 -5.82
C SER A 92 -11.96 55.47 -5.30
N GLU A 93 -11.02 55.71 -6.23
CA GLU A 93 -9.82 56.59 -6.12
C GLU A 93 -8.64 56.18 -5.20
N SER A 94 -7.44 55.89 -5.73
CA SER A 94 -6.37 56.78 -6.26
C SER A 94 -5.63 57.66 -5.25
N SER A 95 -4.30 57.45 -5.18
CA SER A 95 -3.17 58.40 -4.93
C SER A 95 -2.17 57.80 -3.92
N LYS A 96 -0.94 57.38 -4.29
CA LYS A 96 0.28 58.15 -4.64
C LYS A 96 0.66 59.25 -3.63
N SER A 97 1.86 59.12 -3.04
CA SER A 97 2.87 60.10 -2.58
C SER A 97 3.52 59.58 -1.28
N ALA A 98 4.79 59.16 -1.17
CA ALA A 98 6.08 59.82 -1.38
C ALA A 98 6.44 60.90 -0.31
N GLN A 99 7.33 60.55 0.63
CA GLN A 99 8.37 61.35 1.34
C GLN A 99 8.84 60.51 2.57
N ALA A 100 10.08 60.05 2.75
CA ALA A 100 11.44 60.62 2.68
C ALA A 100 11.88 61.41 3.93
N THR A 101 12.57 60.72 4.87
CA THR A 101 13.62 61.17 5.83
C THR A 101 14.32 59.88 6.30
N ASN A 102 15.54 59.47 5.93
CA ASN A 102 16.89 60.03 6.00
C ASN A 102 17.43 60.26 7.43
N ASP A 103 18.18 59.29 7.95
CA ASP A 103 19.43 59.40 8.74
C ASP A 103 19.98 57.97 9.00
N GLN A 104 21.00 57.49 8.29
CA GLN A 104 22.45 57.64 8.49
C GLN A 104 23.06 56.80 9.64
N GLY A 105 24.02 55.93 9.29
CA GLY A 105 24.94 55.25 10.22
C GLY A 105 25.23 53.77 9.86
N SER A 106 25.84 53.48 8.70
CA SER A 106 27.27 53.07 8.57
C SER A 106 27.55 51.61 8.97
N SER A 107 27.65 50.69 8.00
CA SER A 107 28.91 50.08 7.47
C SER A 107 28.97 48.60 7.87
N GLN A 108 29.30 47.60 7.05
CA GLN A 108 30.22 47.51 5.90
C GLN A 108 29.98 46.19 5.12
N ALA A 109 30.13 46.28 3.79
CA ALA A 109 30.67 45.32 2.78
C ALA A 109 30.40 43.79 2.92
N LEU A 110 29.97 43.03 1.91
CA LEU A 110 30.35 43.03 0.50
C LEU A 110 29.16 42.59 -0.39
N GLN A 111 28.91 43.34 -1.45
CA GLN A 111 28.27 42.88 -2.67
C GLN A 111 29.04 43.52 -3.82
N GLN A 112 29.22 42.78 -4.92
CA GLN A 112 29.43 43.17 -6.32
C GLN A 112 30.11 41.97 -7.02
N GLN A 113 29.79 41.54 -8.23
CA GLN A 113 29.10 42.16 -9.36
C GLN A 113 28.64 41.04 -10.33
N SER A 114 27.60 41.34 -11.09
CA SER A 114 27.19 40.68 -12.32
C SER A 114 28.04 41.17 -13.50
N THR A 115 28.37 40.30 -14.47
CA THR A 115 28.58 40.66 -15.90
C THR A 115 28.62 39.44 -16.83
N SER A 116 27.77 39.49 -17.86
CA SER A 116 27.93 39.10 -19.28
C SER A 116 28.87 37.96 -19.74
N ARG A 117 28.26 36.96 -20.39
CA ARG A 117 28.41 36.54 -21.81
C ARG A 117 29.83 36.52 -22.44
N SER A 118 30.34 35.32 -22.72
CA SER A 118 30.92 34.81 -24.01
C SER A 118 32.14 33.90 -23.85
N GLN A 119 32.06 32.76 -24.55
CA GLN A 119 33.10 31.88 -25.11
C GLN A 119 34.58 32.17 -24.79
N THR A 120 35.27 31.17 -24.23
CA THR A 120 36.55 30.54 -24.67
C THR A 120 36.99 29.55 -23.58
N SER A 121 37.14 28.26 -23.89
CA SER A 121 38.46 27.60 -23.99
C SER A 121 39.34 27.72 -22.74
N GLU A 122 39.37 26.66 -21.91
CA GLU A 122 40.56 25.99 -21.34
C GLU A 122 40.11 25.04 -20.21
N ARG A 123 40.12 23.72 -20.42
CA ARG A 123 41.26 22.82 -20.15
C ARG A 123 41.58 22.67 -18.65
N SER A 124 40.67 22.06 -17.89
CA SER A 124 41.01 21.42 -16.60
C SER A 124 41.13 19.91 -16.77
N ARG A 125 42.35 19.42 -16.59
CA ARG A 125 42.75 18.01 -16.60
C ARG A 125 42.29 17.38 -15.30
N ASP A 126 41.24 16.59 -15.35
CA ASP A 126 40.96 15.60 -14.32
C ASP A 126 41.36 14.21 -14.82
N LYS A 127 42.42 13.67 -14.21
CA LYS A 127 43.04 12.39 -14.54
C LYS A 127 42.21 11.26 -13.90
N SER A 128 41.04 10.98 -14.46
CA SER A 128 40.37 9.71 -14.21
C SER A 128 40.97 8.65 -15.15
N ILE A 129 41.74 7.76 -14.54
CA ILE A 129 42.43 6.63 -15.17
C ILE A 129 41.36 5.71 -15.78
N GLN A 130 41.07 5.89 -17.06
CA GLN A 130 40.36 4.88 -17.82
C GLN A 130 41.28 3.67 -18.00
N PRO A 131 40.82 2.44 -17.71
CA PRO A 131 41.56 1.26 -18.10
C PRO A 131 41.64 1.26 -19.63
N ARG A 132 42.85 1.40 -20.15
CA ARG A 132 43.15 1.20 -21.58
C ARG A 132 42.57 -0.14 -21.98
N LYS A 133 41.44 -0.11 -22.70
CA LYS A 133 40.92 -1.26 -23.45
C LYS A 133 42.04 -1.67 -24.39
N LYS A 134 42.78 -2.72 -24.01
CA LYS A 134 43.73 -3.40 -24.89
C LYS A 134 42.92 -3.77 -26.13
N LYS A 135 43.23 -3.16 -27.28
CA LYS A 135 42.74 -3.62 -28.58
C LYS A 135 43.04 -5.11 -28.63
N ALA A 136 42.01 -5.94 -28.54
CA ALA A 136 42.16 -7.36 -28.73
C ALA A 136 42.81 -7.53 -30.10
N LYS A 137 44.02 -8.09 -30.12
CA LYS A 137 44.63 -8.60 -31.36
C LYS A 137 43.66 -9.65 -31.86
N THR A 138 42.81 -9.27 -32.82
CA THR A 138 42.06 -10.23 -33.63
C THR A 138 43.09 -11.18 -34.22
N HIS A 139 42.96 -12.47 -33.87
CA HIS A 139 43.85 -13.51 -34.36
C HIS A 139 43.88 -13.45 -35.90
N PRO A 140 45.05 -13.53 -36.56
CA PRO A 140 45.15 -13.54 -38.02
C PRO A 140 44.37 -14.68 -38.69
N GLY A 141 43.93 -15.69 -37.92
CA GLY A 141 43.08 -16.79 -38.39
C GLY A 141 41.57 -16.47 -38.45
N ASP A 142 41.11 -15.37 -37.85
CA ASP A 142 39.68 -14.98 -37.86
C ASP A 142 39.32 -14.05 -39.05
N ARG A 143 40.31 -13.73 -39.89
CA ARG A 143 40.13 -13.03 -41.18
C ARG A 143 39.54 -13.90 -42.30
N MET A 144 39.27 -15.18 -42.02
CA MET A 144 38.73 -16.14 -42.99
C MET A 144 37.22 -15.99 -43.26
N LEU A 145 36.51 -15.11 -42.54
CA LEU A 145 35.03 -15.05 -42.59
C LEU A 145 34.44 -13.85 -43.35
N ASP A 146 35.24 -12.83 -43.67
CA ASP A 146 34.84 -11.68 -44.49
C ASP A 146 35.37 -11.73 -45.94
N GLU A 147 36.09 -12.79 -46.33
CA GLU A 147 36.77 -12.87 -47.64
C GLU A 147 35.87 -13.23 -48.82
N TYR A 148 34.57 -13.39 -48.62
CA TYR A 148 33.62 -13.58 -49.72
C TYR A 148 32.29 -12.96 -49.38
N ALA A 149 32.19 -11.65 -49.60
CA ALA A 149 30.91 -11.05 -49.96
C ALA A 149 30.29 -11.86 -51.12
N ASP A 150 28.96 -11.99 -51.14
CA ASP A 150 28.28 -12.92 -52.05
C ASP A 150 28.59 -12.63 -53.52
N ASP A 151 28.71 -11.36 -53.88
CA ASP A 151 29.19 -10.86 -55.16
C ASP A 151 30.53 -11.48 -55.58
N VAL A 152 31.55 -11.46 -54.72
CA VAL A 152 32.88 -12.01 -55.02
C VAL A 152 32.82 -13.53 -55.20
N PHE A 153 31.98 -14.21 -54.41
CA PHE A 153 31.77 -15.65 -54.59
C PHE A 153 31.14 -15.95 -55.95
N TRP A 154 30.06 -15.24 -56.30
CA TRP A 154 29.35 -15.44 -57.56
C TRP A 154 30.21 -15.10 -58.77
N GLU A 155 30.95 -14.01 -58.71
CA GLU A 155 31.89 -13.61 -59.75
C GLU A 155 32.95 -14.70 -60.01
N ARG A 156 33.57 -15.23 -58.95
CA ARG A 156 34.55 -16.32 -59.10
C ARG A 156 33.92 -17.61 -59.62
N LEU A 157 32.69 -17.92 -59.22
CA LEU A 157 31.99 -19.11 -59.69
C LEU A 157 31.60 -19.01 -61.17
N ILE A 158 31.15 -17.84 -61.62
CA ILE A 158 30.76 -17.59 -63.02
C ILE A 158 31.98 -17.51 -63.94
N ASN A 159 33.06 -16.88 -63.48
CA ASN A 159 34.27 -16.68 -64.29
C ASN A 159 35.15 -17.93 -64.40
N ASN A 160 34.99 -18.92 -63.51
CA ASN A 160 35.72 -20.19 -63.58
C ASN A 160 34.81 -21.32 -64.10
N GLN A 161 34.37 -21.24 -65.36
CA GLN A 161 33.52 -22.30 -65.94
C GLN A 161 34.25 -23.63 -66.17
N GLU A 162 35.58 -23.61 -66.24
CA GLU A 162 36.42 -24.80 -66.43
C GLU A 162 36.87 -25.46 -65.12
N LEU A 163 36.06 -25.37 -64.07
CA LEU A 163 36.37 -26.05 -62.80
C LEU A 163 36.42 -27.58 -63.00
N ASP A 164 37.58 -28.18 -62.74
CA ASP A 164 37.71 -29.63 -62.63
C ASP A 164 36.83 -30.17 -61.48
N TRP A 165 36.42 -31.42 -61.61
CA TRP A 165 35.62 -32.14 -60.62
C TRP A 165 36.29 -32.15 -59.24
N THR A 166 37.62 -32.22 -59.20
CA THR A 166 38.40 -32.16 -57.96
C THR A 166 38.19 -30.84 -57.21
N MET A 167 38.23 -29.71 -57.92
CA MET A 167 37.98 -28.38 -57.34
C MET A 167 36.52 -28.19 -56.92
N THR A 168 35.58 -28.68 -57.72
CA THR A 168 34.15 -28.66 -57.37
C THR A 168 33.90 -29.42 -56.07
N THR A 169 34.44 -30.65 -55.97
CA THR A 169 34.29 -31.51 -54.80
C THR A 169 34.89 -30.85 -53.56
N ARG A 170 36.12 -30.31 -53.67
CA ARG A 170 36.77 -29.58 -52.58
C ARG A 170 35.96 -28.38 -52.12
N THR A 171 35.34 -27.64 -53.03
CA THR A 171 34.52 -26.46 -52.71
C THR A 171 33.22 -26.87 -52.01
N LEU A 172 32.55 -27.92 -52.48
CA LEU A 172 31.36 -28.47 -51.84
C LEU A 172 31.67 -29.01 -50.43
N ASP A 173 32.78 -29.72 -50.25
CA ASP A 173 33.20 -30.24 -48.95
C ASP A 173 33.58 -29.11 -47.97
N ASN A 174 34.19 -28.02 -48.47
CA ASN A 174 34.43 -26.81 -47.68
C ASN A 174 33.11 -26.17 -47.24
N LEU A 175 32.14 -26.01 -48.14
CA LEU A 175 30.80 -25.49 -47.79
C LEU A 175 30.08 -26.39 -46.78
N ILE A 176 30.17 -27.71 -46.92
CA ILE A 176 29.61 -28.66 -45.95
C ILE A 176 30.29 -28.50 -44.58
N SER A 177 31.61 -28.33 -44.55
CA SER A 177 32.38 -28.14 -43.31
C SER A 177 32.00 -26.83 -42.61
N GLN A 178 31.88 -25.74 -43.37
CA GLN A 178 31.38 -24.46 -42.86
C GLN A 178 29.94 -24.59 -42.35
N TRP A 179 29.07 -25.25 -43.10
CA TRP A 179 27.69 -25.49 -42.69
C TRP A 179 27.61 -26.26 -41.37
N ARG A 180 28.40 -27.34 -41.19
CA ARG A 180 28.46 -28.09 -39.94
C ARG A 180 28.92 -27.24 -38.76
N SER A 181 29.91 -26.38 -38.99
CA SER A 181 30.39 -25.44 -37.96
C SER A 181 29.27 -24.48 -37.53
N PHE A 182 28.62 -23.80 -38.48
CA PHE A 182 27.52 -22.87 -38.15
C PHE A 182 26.28 -23.57 -37.60
N LYS A 183 25.98 -24.80 -38.05
CA LYS A 183 24.94 -25.65 -37.46
C LYS A 183 25.23 -25.91 -35.98
N SER A 184 26.48 -26.25 -35.63
CA SER A 184 26.87 -26.47 -34.24
C SER A 184 26.69 -25.21 -33.39
N SER A 185 27.07 -24.05 -33.91
CA SER A 185 26.90 -22.77 -33.21
C SER A 185 25.43 -22.35 -33.08
N ALA A 186 24.61 -22.59 -34.10
CA ALA A 186 23.17 -22.38 -34.04
C ALA A 186 22.51 -23.29 -32.99
N ALA A 187 22.87 -24.57 -32.97
CA ALA A 187 22.40 -25.52 -31.97
C ALA A 187 22.80 -25.10 -30.54
N GLN A 188 24.02 -24.60 -30.36
CA GLN A 188 24.48 -24.05 -29.07
C GLN A 188 23.64 -22.82 -28.66
N THR A 189 23.35 -21.91 -29.60
CA THR A 189 22.50 -20.73 -29.34
C THR A 189 21.10 -21.16 -28.89
N THR A 190 20.51 -22.16 -29.54
CA THR A 190 19.23 -22.76 -29.13
C THR A 190 19.32 -23.41 -27.76
N ALA A 191 20.39 -24.17 -27.47
CA ALA A 191 20.58 -24.81 -26.16
C ALA A 191 20.72 -23.78 -25.04
N ASP A 192 21.46 -22.70 -25.26
CA ASP A 192 21.62 -21.61 -24.31
C ASP A 192 20.30 -20.88 -24.06
N TRP A 193 19.50 -20.65 -25.11
CA TRP A 193 18.15 -20.12 -24.93
C TRP A 193 17.28 -21.03 -24.06
N ARG A 194 17.24 -22.34 -24.35
CA ARG A 194 16.44 -23.30 -23.56
C ARG A 194 16.88 -23.36 -22.09
N ARG A 195 18.17 -23.14 -21.80
CA ARG A 195 18.67 -23.04 -20.42
C ARG A 195 18.21 -21.77 -19.71
N ILE A 196 18.11 -20.64 -20.41
CA ILE A 196 17.56 -19.39 -19.87
C ILE A 196 16.06 -19.53 -19.64
N GLU A 197 15.33 -20.07 -20.62
CA GLU A 197 13.87 -20.26 -20.58
C GLU A 197 13.45 -21.20 -19.45
N SER A 198 14.16 -22.32 -19.28
CA SER A 198 13.91 -23.28 -18.18
C SER A 198 14.32 -22.78 -16.79
N GLY A 199 14.96 -21.61 -16.69
CA GLY A 199 15.51 -21.09 -15.43
C GLY A 199 16.73 -21.85 -14.92
N ALA A 200 17.36 -22.70 -15.74
CA ALA A 200 18.59 -23.41 -15.38
C ALA A 200 19.77 -22.44 -15.18
N VAL A 201 19.74 -21.27 -15.82
CA VAL A 201 20.66 -20.15 -15.56
C VAL A 201 19.98 -19.16 -14.64
N LYS A 202 20.57 -18.92 -13.47
CA LYS A 202 20.13 -17.86 -12.55
C LYS A 202 20.80 -16.56 -12.93
N PHE A 203 19.99 -15.51 -13.05
CA PHE A 203 20.46 -14.15 -13.30
C PHE A 203 20.27 -13.30 -12.04
N ASP A 204 21.21 -12.39 -11.76
CA ASP A 204 21.13 -11.47 -10.63
C ASP A 204 20.00 -10.44 -10.79
N SER A 205 19.55 -10.20 -12.03
CA SER A 205 18.48 -9.26 -12.35
C SER A 205 17.81 -9.62 -13.67
N GLU A 206 16.52 -9.29 -13.80
CA GLU A 206 15.78 -9.46 -15.06
C GLU A 206 16.40 -8.65 -16.20
N ARG A 207 16.98 -7.48 -15.90
CA ARG A 207 17.71 -6.69 -16.89
C ARG A 207 18.87 -7.46 -17.53
N ARG A 208 19.68 -8.18 -16.74
CA ARG A 208 20.77 -9.01 -17.29
C ARG A 208 20.24 -10.17 -18.13
N LYS A 209 19.13 -10.80 -17.70
CA LYS A 209 18.46 -11.85 -18.48
C LYS A 209 17.97 -11.31 -19.83
N HIS A 210 17.39 -10.11 -19.85
CA HIS A 210 16.96 -9.42 -21.07
C HIS A 210 18.15 -9.05 -21.99
N GLU A 211 19.27 -8.59 -21.43
CA GLU A 211 20.50 -8.31 -22.19
C GLU A 211 21.08 -9.58 -22.83
N GLU A 212 21.08 -10.70 -22.11
CA GLU A 212 21.54 -12.00 -22.61
C GLU A 212 20.61 -12.55 -23.69
N ALA A 213 19.29 -12.48 -23.49
CA ALA A 213 18.30 -12.87 -24.51
C ALA A 213 18.48 -12.08 -25.81
N ASN A 214 18.69 -10.76 -25.72
CA ASN A 214 19.01 -9.92 -26.87
C ASN A 214 20.33 -10.31 -27.56
N ALA A 215 21.35 -10.72 -26.79
CA ALA A 215 22.61 -11.21 -27.36
C ALA A 215 22.40 -12.51 -28.15
N LEU A 216 21.64 -13.46 -27.59
CA LEU A 216 21.27 -14.70 -28.27
C LEU A 216 20.45 -14.44 -29.53
N LEU A 217 19.51 -13.50 -29.51
CA LEU A 217 18.73 -13.12 -30.70
C LEU A 217 19.63 -12.61 -31.84
N ARG A 218 20.61 -11.74 -31.53
CA ARG A 218 21.58 -11.26 -32.52
C ARG A 218 22.44 -12.40 -33.08
N CYS A 219 22.88 -13.32 -32.22
CA CYS A 219 23.61 -14.52 -32.65
C CYS A 219 22.76 -15.41 -33.57
N ALA A 220 21.51 -15.67 -33.19
CA ALA A 220 20.58 -16.49 -33.97
C ALA A 220 20.30 -15.88 -35.36
N ARG A 221 20.06 -14.57 -35.44
CA ARG A 221 19.89 -13.85 -36.72
C ARG A 221 21.12 -13.99 -37.61
N ARG A 222 22.33 -13.80 -37.05
CA ARG A 222 23.59 -13.98 -37.78
C ARG A 222 23.76 -15.39 -38.32
N TYR A 223 23.44 -16.42 -37.52
CA TYR A 223 23.55 -17.81 -37.96
C TYR A 223 22.49 -18.19 -39.00
N ASP A 224 21.25 -17.67 -38.94
CA ASP A 224 20.26 -17.91 -40.00
C ASP A 224 20.74 -17.33 -41.35
N GLU A 225 21.31 -16.13 -41.35
CA GLU A 225 21.87 -15.50 -42.55
C GLU A 225 23.03 -16.34 -43.13
N LEU A 226 23.99 -16.73 -42.30
CA LEU A 226 25.13 -17.54 -42.72
C LEU A 226 24.72 -18.91 -43.27
N LEU A 227 23.77 -19.59 -42.60
CA LEU A 227 23.22 -20.86 -43.07
C LEU A 227 22.46 -20.70 -44.40
N THR A 228 21.73 -19.59 -44.57
CA THR A 228 21.06 -19.25 -45.84
C THR A 228 22.06 -19.08 -46.97
N ARG A 229 23.10 -18.30 -46.71
CA ARG A 229 24.16 -17.99 -47.67
C ARG A 229 24.86 -19.26 -48.13
N ILE A 230 25.33 -20.08 -47.18
CA ILE A 230 26.02 -21.34 -47.49
C ILE A 230 25.10 -22.32 -48.22
N GLY A 231 23.84 -22.43 -47.81
CA GLY A 231 22.87 -23.27 -48.50
C GLY A 231 22.65 -22.84 -49.95
N SER A 232 22.57 -21.54 -50.20
CA SER A 232 22.42 -20.97 -51.56
C SER A 232 23.65 -21.26 -52.43
N ARG A 233 24.85 -21.05 -51.87
CA ARG A 233 26.13 -21.36 -52.55
C ARG A 233 26.25 -22.85 -52.86
N PHE A 234 25.89 -23.72 -51.91
CA PHE A 234 25.94 -25.17 -52.07
C PHE A 234 25.01 -25.64 -53.20
N ILE A 235 23.77 -25.13 -53.23
CA ILE A 235 22.80 -25.45 -54.28
C ILE A 235 23.31 -24.99 -55.64
N ALA A 236 23.82 -23.76 -55.75
CA ALA A 236 24.24 -23.26 -57.06
C ALA A 236 25.49 -23.96 -57.60
N ILE A 237 26.52 -24.21 -56.78
CA ILE A 237 27.66 -25.04 -57.21
C ILE A 237 27.16 -26.42 -57.64
N SER A 238 26.26 -27.01 -56.85
CA SER A 238 25.67 -28.31 -57.18
C SER A 238 24.93 -28.27 -58.51
N LEU A 239 24.24 -27.19 -58.88
CA LEU A 239 23.54 -27.07 -60.16
C LEU A 239 24.49 -26.76 -61.33
N MET A 240 25.48 -25.89 -61.15
CA MET A 240 26.41 -25.50 -62.22
C MET A 240 27.41 -26.61 -62.59
N SER A 241 27.72 -27.51 -61.66
CA SER A 241 28.69 -28.60 -61.88
C SER A 241 28.07 -29.89 -62.47
N THR A 242 26.84 -29.83 -63.01
CA THR A 242 26.17 -30.98 -63.66
C THR A 242 27.02 -31.63 -64.74
N GLU A 243 27.55 -30.83 -65.67
CA GLU A 243 28.30 -31.33 -66.81
C GLU A 243 29.69 -31.85 -66.40
N VAL A 244 30.32 -31.19 -65.44
CA VAL A 244 31.62 -31.63 -64.88
C VAL A 244 31.47 -33.00 -64.20
N MET A 245 30.40 -33.19 -63.43
CA MET A 245 30.07 -34.49 -62.81
C MET A 245 29.81 -35.59 -63.83
N LYS A 246 29.10 -35.25 -64.91
CA LYS A 246 28.82 -36.20 -66.00
C LYS A 246 30.11 -36.65 -66.68
N LYS A 247 31.06 -35.74 -66.92
CA LYS A 247 32.41 -36.07 -67.44
C LYS A 247 33.19 -36.97 -66.49
N ALA A 248 33.06 -36.77 -65.18
CA ALA A 248 33.70 -37.58 -64.15
C ALA A 248 33.03 -38.95 -63.89
N LYS A 249 31.97 -39.32 -64.65
CA LYS A 249 31.21 -40.57 -64.51
C LYS A 249 30.64 -40.81 -63.12
N VAL A 250 30.32 -39.74 -62.38
CA VAL A 250 29.66 -39.85 -61.07
C VAL A 250 28.18 -40.25 -61.29
N PRO A 251 27.66 -41.28 -60.61
CA PRO A 251 26.25 -41.66 -60.74
C PRO A 251 25.31 -40.49 -60.38
N LEU A 252 24.41 -40.14 -61.29
CA LEU A 252 23.48 -39.01 -61.12
C LEU A 252 22.63 -39.13 -59.84
N GLN A 253 22.19 -40.34 -59.53
CA GLN A 253 21.30 -40.60 -58.41
C GLN A 253 21.97 -40.35 -57.05
N GLN A 254 23.20 -40.84 -56.87
CA GLN A 254 23.98 -40.61 -55.65
C GLN A 254 24.20 -39.11 -55.37
N ARG A 255 24.38 -38.32 -56.44
CA ARG A 255 24.51 -36.88 -56.35
C ARG A 255 23.21 -36.21 -55.95
N GLU A 256 22.11 -36.54 -56.63
CA GLU A 256 20.80 -35.96 -56.31
C GLU A 256 20.41 -36.26 -54.87
N ASP A 257 20.67 -37.47 -54.38
CA ASP A 257 20.39 -37.87 -53.01
C ASP A 257 21.23 -37.06 -52.02
N ARG A 258 22.55 -36.89 -52.26
CA ARG A 258 23.43 -36.08 -51.40
C ARG A 258 22.99 -34.61 -51.36
N VAL A 259 22.57 -34.04 -52.49
CA VAL A 259 22.09 -32.65 -52.56
C VAL A 259 20.74 -32.51 -51.86
N ARG A 260 19.80 -33.43 -52.08
CA ARG A 260 18.49 -33.43 -51.42
C ARG A 260 18.65 -33.56 -49.90
N GLU A 261 19.48 -34.48 -49.43
CA GLU A 261 19.76 -34.67 -48.01
C GLU A 261 20.33 -33.38 -47.38
N ALA A 262 21.33 -32.76 -48.03
CA ALA A 262 21.91 -31.51 -47.56
C ALA A 262 20.86 -30.38 -47.50
N ILE A 263 19.99 -30.24 -48.52
CA ILE A 263 18.92 -29.24 -48.54
C ILE A 263 17.90 -29.49 -47.42
N VAL A 264 17.47 -30.74 -47.21
CA VAL A 264 16.52 -31.11 -46.16
C VAL A 264 17.11 -30.77 -44.79
N ASN A 265 18.35 -31.17 -44.53
CA ASN A 265 19.06 -30.85 -43.30
C ASN A 265 19.20 -29.33 -43.09
N MET A 266 19.62 -28.58 -44.12
CA MET A 266 19.72 -27.12 -44.06
C MET A 266 18.37 -26.46 -43.72
N ARG A 267 17.28 -26.91 -44.32
CA ARG A 267 15.93 -26.38 -44.05
C ARG A 267 15.46 -26.70 -42.65
N GLN A 268 15.73 -27.92 -42.16
CA GLN A 268 15.36 -28.34 -40.81
C GLN A 268 16.06 -27.49 -39.75
N GLU A 269 17.38 -27.31 -39.87
CA GLU A 269 18.14 -26.49 -38.91
C GLU A 269 17.69 -25.04 -38.90
N ARG A 270 17.46 -24.45 -40.08
CA ARG A 270 16.93 -23.09 -40.19
C ARG A 270 15.55 -22.95 -39.55
N ARG A 271 14.68 -23.94 -39.74
CA ARG A 271 13.36 -23.95 -39.08
C ARG A 271 13.51 -23.98 -37.56
N SER A 272 14.37 -24.83 -37.03
CA SER A 272 14.66 -24.92 -35.59
C SER A 272 15.16 -23.58 -35.03
N LEU A 273 16.10 -22.93 -35.73
CA LEU A 273 16.65 -21.65 -35.33
C LEU A 273 15.61 -20.52 -35.38
N ARG A 274 14.74 -20.50 -36.39
CA ARG A 274 13.64 -19.52 -36.48
C ARG A 274 12.62 -19.67 -35.36
N ILE A 275 12.28 -20.90 -34.97
CA ILE A 275 11.41 -21.13 -33.80
C ILE A 275 12.08 -20.53 -32.55
N THR A 276 13.38 -20.79 -32.38
CA THR A 276 14.15 -20.21 -31.26
C THR A 276 14.15 -18.67 -31.31
N MET A 277 14.29 -18.07 -32.48
CA MET A 277 14.24 -16.61 -32.63
C MET A 277 12.89 -16.04 -32.22
N ASN A 278 11.80 -16.65 -32.68
CA ASN A 278 10.45 -16.23 -32.31
C ASN A 278 10.23 -16.39 -30.79
N ASP A 279 10.65 -17.52 -30.20
CA ASP A 279 10.55 -17.74 -28.75
C ASP A 279 11.29 -16.63 -27.97
N ILE A 280 12.47 -16.20 -28.45
CA ILE A 280 13.23 -15.09 -27.84
C ILE A 280 12.50 -13.74 -28.04
N GLU A 281 11.99 -13.47 -29.24
CA GLU A 281 11.25 -12.24 -29.56
C GLU A 281 10.00 -12.12 -28.70
N ASP A 282 9.19 -13.18 -28.60
CA ASP A 282 7.99 -13.24 -27.75
C ASP A 282 8.32 -12.98 -26.27
N TYR A 283 9.45 -13.51 -25.78
CA TYR A 283 9.93 -13.22 -24.43
C TYR A 283 10.33 -11.75 -24.24
N LEU A 284 11.05 -11.16 -25.20
CA LEU A 284 11.50 -9.77 -25.13
C LEU A 284 10.30 -8.81 -25.16
N ASP A 285 9.30 -9.09 -25.99
CA ASP A 285 8.05 -8.31 -26.07
C ASP A 285 7.25 -8.43 -24.77
N SER A 286 7.09 -9.66 -24.24
CA SER A 286 6.41 -9.89 -22.96
C SER A 286 7.11 -9.17 -21.80
N ALA A 287 8.44 -9.14 -21.79
CA ALA A 287 9.24 -8.43 -20.80
C ALA A 287 9.05 -6.90 -20.93
N ALA A 288 9.02 -6.37 -22.15
CA ALA A 288 8.76 -4.95 -22.39
C ALA A 288 7.35 -4.53 -21.94
N ASP A 289 6.34 -5.38 -22.15
CA ASP A 289 4.97 -5.15 -21.69
C ASP A 289 4.84 -5.20 -20.16
N GLU A 290 5.59 -6.08 -19.49
CA GLU A 290 5.65 -6.12 -18.04
C GLU A 290 6.31 -4.86 -17.47
N ASP A 291 7.46 -4.45 -18.01
CA ASP A 291 8.14 -3.21 -17.63
C ASP A 291 7.22 -1.99 -17.83
N GLN A 292 6.47 -1.95 -18.94
CA GLN A 292 5.51 -0.88 -19.19
C GLN A 292 4.35 -0.87 -18.18
N ARG A 293 3.83 -2.05 -17.81
CA ARG A 293 2.78 -2.18 -16.79
C ARG A 293 3.25 -1.73 -15.41
N GLN A 294 4.46 -2.14 -15.00
CA GLN A 294 5.07 -1.70 -13.76
C GLN A 294 5.32 -0.19 -13.75
N HIS A 295 5.80 0.37 -14.87
CA HIS A 295 5.99 1.81 -14.98
C HIS A 295 4.68 2.60 -14.86
N LYS A 296 3.60 2.12 -15.49
CA LYS A 296 2.25 2.72 -15.38
C LYS A 296 1.73 2.64 -13.94
N GLN A 297 1.90 1.50 -13.27
CA GLN A 297 1.53 1.34 -11.85
C GLN A 297 2.31 2.31 -10.96
N PHE A 298 3.63 2.36 -11.09
CA PHE A 298 4.46 3.29 -10.32
C PHE A 298 4.07 4.75 -10.57
N THR A 299 3.79 5.11 -11.82
CA THR A 299 3.36 6.48 -12.18
C THR A 299 2.03 6.81 -11.49
N HIS A 300 1.06 5.91 -11.54
CA HIS A 300 -0.23 6.10 -10.88
C HIS A 300 -0.13 6.19 -9.36
N GLU A 301 0.66 5.32 -8.72
CA GLU A 301 0.92 5.39 -7.28
C GLU A 301 1.59 6.71 -6.89
N ASN A 302 2.53 7.17 -7.71
CA ASN A 302 3.20 8.44 -7.49
C ASN A 302 2.23 9.62 -7.62
N GLU A 303 1.31 9.60 -8.60
CA GLU A 303 0.24 10.60 -8.71
C GLU A 303 -0.68 10.63 -7.48
N LEU A 304 -1.07 9.45 -6.95
CA LEU A 304 -1.87 9.35 -5.73
C LEU A 304 -1.13 9.93 -4.51
N LEU A 305 0.16 9.63 -4.37
CA LEU A 305 1.00 10.20 -3.31
C LEU A 305 1.13 11.72 -3.44
N HIS A 306 1.28 12.25 -4.65
CA HIS A 306 1.30 13.68 -4.89
C HIS A 306 -0.02 14.36 -4.51
N GLU A 307 -1.16 13.72 -4.80
CA GLU A 307 -2.48 14.23 -4.40
C GLU A 307 -2.63 14.24 -2.87
N GLN A 308 -2.19 13.17 -2.19
CA GLN A 308 -2.22 13.10 -0.73
C GLN A 308 -1.32 14.17 -0.09
N ILE A 309 -0.12 14.39 -0.64
CA ILE A 309 0.78 15.46 -0.19
C ILE A 309 0.13 16.83 -0.39
N ARG A 310 -0.59 17.04 -1.50
CA ARG A 310 -1.32 18.29 -1.76
C ARG A 310 -2.42 18.51 -0.73
N HIS A 311 -3.24 17.49 -0.45
CA HIS A 311 -4.29 17.53 0.56
C HIS A 311 -3.73 17.88 1.95
N LEU A 312 -2.68 17.18 2.38
CA LEU A 312 -2.04 17.43 3.68
C LEU A 312 -1.44 18.84 3.78
N ARG A 313 -0.92 19.39 2.67
CA ARG A 313 -0.43 20.78 2.64
C ARG A 313 -1.57 21.78 2.81
N GLN A 314 -2.72 21.54 2.16
CA GLN A 314 -3.91 22.38 2.30
C GLN A 314 -4.46 22.32 3.74
N GLU A 315 -4.57 21.12 4.31
CA GLU A 315 -5.03 20.94 5.70
C GLU A 315 -4.08 21.63 6.69
N LYS A 316 -2.77 21.50 6.49
CA LYS A 316 -1.78 22.23 7.30
C LYS A 316 -1.99 23.74 7.20
N GLN A 317 -2.22 24.27 6.01
CA GLN A 317 -2.46 25.70 5.81
C GLN A 317 -3.73 26.16 6.54
N GLN A 318 -4.83 25.42 6.41
CA GLN A 318 -6.09 25.72 7.12
C GLN A 318 -5.90 25.72 8.65
N LEU A 319 -5.12 24.76 9.17
CA LEU A 319 -4.81 24.72 10.59
C LEU A 319 -3.94 25.91 11.03
N GLN A 320 -3.00 26.35 10.19
CA GLN A 320 -2.19 27.54 10.47
C GLN A 320 -3.05 28.81 10.50
N GLU A 321 -4.00 28.96 9.58
CA GLU A 321 -4.96 30.07 9.56
C GLU A 321 -5.81 30.08 10.84
N ARG A 322 -6.34 28.91 11.25
CA ARG A 322 -7.11 28.78 12.51
C ARG A 322 -6.28 29.07 13.77
N VAL A 323 -5.00 28.70 13.78
CA VAL A 323 -4.10 29.04 14.89
C VAL A 323 -3.92 30.56 14.96
N ALA A 324 -3.71 31.22 13.83
CA ALA A 324 -3.57 32.68 13.77
C ALA A 324 -4.85 33.41 14.23
N GLU A 325 -6.04 32.91 13.86
CA GLU A 325 -7.33 33.42 14.35
C GLU A 325 -7.44 33.33 15.89
N ILE A 326 -7.10 32.17 16.47
CA ILE A 326 -7.14 31.96 17.92
C ILE A 326 -6.12 32.86 18.65
N GLU A 327 -4.94 33.06 18.05
CA GLU A 327 -3.93 33.98 18.60
C GLU A 327 -4.44 35.42 18.60
N HIS A 328 -5.09 35.85 17.51
CA HIS A 328 -5.72 37.17 17.43
C HIS A 328 -6.82 37.36 18.48
N ASP A 329 -7.73 36.39 18.61
CA ASP A 329 -8.80 36.41 19.63
C ASP A 329 -8.21 36.49 21.04
N ARG A 330 -7.15 35.72 21.31
CA ARG A 330 -6.46 35.71 22.60
C ARG A 330 -5.85 37.08 22.94
N GLU A 331 -5.28 37.77 21.95
CA GLU A 331 -4.76 39.13 22.13
C GLU A 331 -5.90 40.13 22.38
N GLN A 332 -7.01 40.02 21.67
CA GLN A 332 -8.19 40.84 21.87
C GLN A 332 -8.75 40.67 23.30
N TRP A 333 -8.93 39.44 23.77
CA TRP A 333 -9.38 39.15 25.14
C TRP A 333 -8.40 39.68 26.20
N ARG A 334 -7.10 39.55 25.96
CA ARG A 334 -6.08 40.14 26.84
C ARG A 334 -6.24 41.66 26.95
N GLY A 335 -6.49 42.34 25.83
CA GLY A 335 -6.78 43.77 25.81
C GLY A 335 -8.03 44.14 26.61
N GLN A 336 -9.12 43.38 26.45
CA GLN A 336 -10.36 43.60 27.21
C GLN A 336 -10.16 43.38 28.72
N ILE A 337 -9.45 42.33 29.11
CA ILE A 337 -9.13 42.06 30.51
C ILE A 337 -8.34 43.24 31.11
N GLN A 338 -7.35 43.77 30.38
CA GLN A 338 -6.59 44.94 30.83
C GLN A 338 -7.49 46.17 31.00
N GLN A 339 -8.38 46.44 30.04
CA GLN A 339 -9.34 47.55 30.15
C GLN A 339 -10.27 47.38 31.37
N HIS A 340 -10.78 46.18 31.63
CA HIS A 340 -11.59 45.89 32.81
C HIS A 340 -10.79 46.05 34.11
N GLN A 341 -9.52 45.66 34.14
CA GLN A 341 -8.64 45.88 35.29
C GLN A 341 -8.43 47.37 35.56
N ASP A 342 -8.18 48.18 34.53
CA ASP A 342 -8.01 49.63 34.66
C ASP A 342 -9.30 50.31 35.18
N VAL A 343 -10.47 49.90 34.66
CA VAL A 343 -11.78 50.39 35.16
C VAL A 343 -11.99 50.00 36.61
N ASN A 344 -11.74 48.74 36.98
CA ASN A 344 -11.85 48.28 38.36
C ASN A 344 -10.90 49.03 39.30
N GLN A 345 -9.68 49.33 38.85
CA GLN A 345 -8.73 50.12 39.63
C GLN A 345 -9.25 51.53 39.87
N ARG A 346 -9.81 52.19 38.85
CA ARG A 346 -10.44 53.52 38.98
C ARG A 346 -11.61 53.50 39.95
N LEU A 347 -12.50 52.51 39.86
CA LEU A 347 -13.63 52.36 40.77
C LEU A 347 -13.18 52.13 42.21
N ARG A 348 -12.15 51.30 42.42
CA ARG A 348 -11.56 51.10 43.75
C ARG A 348 -10.99 52.39 44.33
N SER A 349 -10.31 53.22 43.52
CA SER A 349 -9.85 54.53 43.96
C SER A 349 -11.00 55.46 44.34
N GLN A 350 -12.09 55.49 43.55
CA GLN A 350 -13.28 56.28 43.86
C GLN A 350 -13.97 55.85 45.16
N ILE A 351 -14.09 54.54 45.40
CA ILE A 351 -14.63 54.00 46.65
C ILE A 351 -13.76 54.45 47.83
N ALA A 352 -12.44 54.34 47.72
CA ALA A 352 -11.52 54.79 48.77
C ALA A 352 -11.63 56.31 49.04
N ASP A 353 -11.85 57.12 48.00
CA ASP A 353 -12.11 58.57 48.14
C ASP A 353 -13.44 58.85 48.87
N GLN A 354 -14.50 58.14 48.50
CA GLN A 354 -15.81 58.25 49.13
C GLN A 354 -15.78 57.80 50.60
N GLU A 355 -15.08 56.72 50.91
CA GLU A 355 -14.89 56.24 52.29
C GLU A 355 -14.14 57.27 53.13
N ARG A 356 -13.10 57.92 52.57
CA ARG A 356 -12.39 59.02 53.24
C ARG A 356 -13.32 60.18 53.54
N ALA A 357 -14.13 60.61 52.57
CA ALA A 357 -15.10 61.69 52.74
C ALA A 357 -16.18 61.33 53.78
N HIS A 358 -16.72 60.11 53.73
CA HIS A 358 -17.70 59.61 54.69
C HIS A 358 -17.12 59.57 56.11
N ASN A 359 -15.88 59.09 56.27
CA ASN A 359 -15.21 59.07 57.57
C ASN A 359 -14.96 60.49 58.12
N GLN A 360 -14.68 61.47 57.27
CA GLN A 360 -14.56 62.87 57.66
C GLN A 360 -15.90 63.44 58.15
N LEU A 361 -16.98 63.21 57.42
CA LEU A 361 -18.34 63.61 57.83
C LEU A 361 -18.76 62.94 59.14
N ARG A 362 -18.47 61.64 59.30
CA ARG A 362 -18.76 60.90 60.54
C ARG A 362 -18.04 61.50 61.75
N ARG A 363 -16.78 61.93 61.60
CA ARG A 363 -16.04 62.63 62.66
C ARG A 363 -16.69 63.97 63.00
N GLN A 364 -17.07 64.76 61.99
CA GLN A 364 -17.77 66.03 62.20
C GLN A 364 -19.11 65.83 62.95
N LEU A 365 -19.88 64.81 62.60
CA LEU A 365 -21.11 64.45 63.33
C LEU A 365 -20.83 64.09 64.78
N GLN A 366 -19.80 63.28 65.06
CA GLN A 366 -19.41 62.95 66.44
C GLN A 366 -18.99 64.18 67.25
N ASP A 367 -18.28 65.12 66.62
CA ASP A 367 -17.88 66.36 67.28
C ASP A 367 -19.09 67.26 67.57
N LEU A 368 -20.05 67.35 66.65
CA LEU A 368 -21.32 68.06 66.87
C LEU A 368 -22.20 67.40 67.95
N GLU A 369 -22.29 66.07 67.97
CA GLU A 369 -23.00 65.32 69.02
C GLU A 369 -22.39 65.60 70.40
N ARG A 370 -21.06 65.62 70.51
CA ARG A 370 -20.37 66.01 71.76
C ARG A 370 -20.69 67.44 72.18
N GLN A 371 -20.81 68.37 71.24
CA GLN A 371 -21.22 69.74 71.53
C GLN A 371 -22.67 69.81 72.04
N LEU A 372 -23.58 69.04 71.42
CA LEU A 372 -24.98 68.96 71.86
C LEU A 372 -25.11 68.32 73.25
N ASP A 373 -24.34 67.27 73.55
CA ASP A 373 -24.32 66.65 74.88
C ASP A 373 -23.78 67.59 75.96
N GLN A 374 -22.81 68.45 75.62
CA GLN A 374 -22.35 69.50 76.53
C GLN A 374 -23.44 70.54 76.80
N ILE A 375 -24.24 70.90 75.80
CA ILE A 375 -25.38 71.82 75.95
C ILE A 375 -26.53 71.16 76.76
N ARG A 376 -26.75 69.86 76.61
CA ARG A 376 -27.81 69.10 77.31
C ARG A 376 -27.57 68.91 78.81
N ARG A 377 -26.37 69.16 79.34
CA ARG A 377 -26.04 69.07 80.77
C ARG A 377 -26.28 70.40 81.49
N PRO A 378 -27.52 70.91 81.47
CA PRO A 378 -28.25 70.96 82.74
C PRO A 378 -29.76 70.76 82.56
N ALA A 379 -30.24 69.52 82.68
CA ALA A 379 -31.54 69.21 83.30
C ALA A 379 -31.77 67.69 83.35
N HIS A 380 -32.13 67.24 84.55
CA HIS A 380 -32.91 66.03 84.84
C HIS A 380 -32.17 64.69 84.97
N GLU A 381 -31.81 64.41 86.21
CA GLU A 381 -32.12 63.13 86.86
C GLU A 381 -33.62 62.80 86.71
N MET A 382 -33.96 61.56 86.35
CA MET A 382 -34.99 60.72 86.99
C MET A 382 -34.95 59.29 86.40
N PRO A 383 -35.30 58.25 87.17
CA PRO A 383 -34.91 56.86 86.89
C PRO A 383 -36.08 55.96 86.42
N ARG A 384 -35.69 54.78 85.89
CA ARG A 384 -36.37 53.46 86.02
C ARG A 384 -37.75 53.28 85.36
N ASN A 385 -37.85 52.39 84.36
CA ASN A 385 -38.62 51.13 84.50
C ASN A 385 -38.42 50.15 83.33
N GLU A 386 -38.43 48.86 83.68
CA GLU A 386 -38.49 47.71 82.79
C GLU A 386 -39.84 47.67 82.05
N GLN A 387 -39.86 47.27 80.76
CA GLN A 387 -40.95 46.40 80.29
C GLN A 387 -40.70 45.68 78.97
N ARG A 388 -40.89 44.36 79.10
CA ARG A 388 -41.11 43.30 78.13
C ARG A 388 -41.99 43.64 76.91
N ARG A 389 -41.62 42.94 75.83
CA ARG A 389 -42.44 42.12 74.89
C ARG A 389 -43.27 42.77 73.76
N ASP A 390 -43.14 42.07 72.63
CA ASP A 390 -44.12 41.73 71.58
C ASP A 390 -44.37 42.67 70.39
N ARG A 391 -43.84 42.22 69.22
CA ARG A 391 -44.40 42.17 67.83
C ARG A 391 -44.82 43.49 67.13
N PRO A 392 -44.72 43.62 65.77
CA PRO A 392 -45.29 42.67 64.79
C PRO A 392 -44.48 42.39 63.50
N GLN A 393 -44.89 41.31 62.85
CA GLN A 393 -44.62 40.96 61.45
C GLN A 393 -45.16 42.05 60.50
N HIS A 394 -44.41 42.43 59.46
CA HIS A 394 -44.82 42.27 58.06
C HIS A 394 -43.75 42.81 57.08
N ASP A 395 -43.31 41.92 56.19
CA ASP A 395 -43.14 42.14 54.75
C ASP A 395 -42.43 43.38 54.20
N GLN A 396 -41.28 43.19 53.55
CA GLN A 396 -41.22 43.11 52.07
C GLN A 396 -39.78 43.07 51.56
N ARG A 397 -39.56 42.18 50.58
CA ARG A 397 -38.55 42.27 49.51
C ARG A 397 -37.09 42.51 49.92
N ALA A 398 -36.39 41.42 50.19
CA ALA A 398 -35.01 41.30 49.72
C ALA A 398 -34.98 40.11 48.75
N ALA A 399 -34.93 40.43 47.46
CA ALA A 399 -34.55 39.48 46.44
C ALA A 399 -33.19 38.90 46.84
N GLN A 400 -33.23 37.68 47.37
CA GLN A 400 -32.03 36.90 47.63
C GLN A 400 -31.38 36.66 46.28
N ASN A 401 -30.33 37.43 46.06
CA ASN A 401 -29.23 37.08 45.19
C ASN A 401 -28.87 35.61 45.51
N PRO A 402 -29.00 34.65 44.60
CA PRO A 402 -28.35 33.37 44.77
C PRO A 402 -26.85 33.67 44.65
N GLU A 403 -26.26 34.09 45.78
CA GLU A 403 -24.83 33.96 45.99
C GLU A 403 -24.56 32.49 45.75
N ARG A 404 -24.00 32.25 44.56
CA ARG A 404 -23.33 31.04 44.16
C ARG A 404 -22.23 30.81 45.20
N GLN A 405 -22.60 30.23 46.34
CA GLN A 405 -21.67 29.49 47.16
C GLN A 405 -21.19 28.39 46.23
N ASP A 406 -20.00 28.61 45.65
CA ASP A 406 -19.19 27.54 45.11
C ASP A 406 -19.07 26.53 46.24
N ASP A 407 -19.91 25.48 46.18
CA ASP A 407 -19.80 24.28 46.98
C ASP A 407 -18.42 23.68 46.70
N GLN A 408 -17.40 24.20 47.37
CA GLN A 408 -16.08 23.59 47.44
C GLN A 408 -16.29 22.29 48.22
N LEU A 409 -16.55 21.22 47.47
CA LEU A 409 -16.55 19.86 47.96
C LEU A 409 -15.32 19.67 48.86
N ASP A 410 -15.55 19.12 50.05
CA ASP A 410 -14.49 18.74 50.98
C ASP A 410 -13.38 18.00 50.21
N PRO A 411 -12.11 18.44 50.27
CA PRO A 411 -11.01 17.78 49.59
C PRO A 411 -10.92 16.27 49.86
N GLU A 412 -11.41 15.81 51.02
CA GLU A 412 -11.49 14.38 51.33
C GLU A 412 -12.55 13.65 50.51
N GLU A 413 -13.70 14.27 50.26
CA GLU A 413 -14.76 13.74 49.41
C GLU A 413 -14.30 13.63 47.95
N GLN A 414 -13.62 14.67 47.43
CA GLN A 414 -13.03 14.65 46.09
C GLN A 414 -11.99 13.52 45.93
N ARG A 415 -11.12 13.31 46.94
CA ARG A 415 -10.18 12.17 46.95
C ARG A 415 -10.89 10.82 46.97
N ARG A 416 -12.00 10.68 47.70
CA ARG A 416 -12.81 9.45 47.75
C ARG A 416 -13.47 9.17 46.40
N GLU A 417 -13.97 10.19 45.71
CA GLU A 417 -14.58 10.08 44.39
C GLU A 417 -13.56 9.65 43.33
N LEU A 418 -12.39 10.31 43.26
CA LEU A 418 -11.31 9.93 42.34
C LEU A 418 -10.87 8.49 42.53
N ARG A 419 -10.76 8.01 43.79
CA ARG A 419 -10.44 6.60 44.08
C ARG A 419 -11.53 5.64 43.59
N ARG A 420 -12.81 6.01 43.67
CA ARG A 420 -13.92 5.20 43.14
C ARG A 420 -13.86 5.14 41.62
N GLU A 421 -13.58 6.27 40.97
CA GLU A 421 -13.46 6.37 39.52
C GLU A 421 -12.28 5.55 38.98
N ILE A 422 -11.09 5.64 39.60
CA ILE A 422 -9.92 4.83 39.24
C ILE A 422 -10.23 3.33 39.33
N ARG A 423 -10.93 2.88 40.39
CA ARG A 423 -11.33 1.46 40.53
C ARG A 423 -12.33 1.05 39.45
N ARG A 424 -13.29 1.92 39.09
CA ARG A 424 -14.25 1.68 38.00
C ARG A 424 -13.53 1.50 36.68
N ILE A 425 -12.64 2.43 36.32
CA ILE A 425 -11.84 2.38 35.09
C ILE A 425 -10.97 1.13 35.06
N THR A 426 -10.34 0.79 36.18
CA THR A 426 -9.49 -0.41 36.29
C THR A 426 -10.27 -1.70 36.00
N ARG A 427 -11.48 -1.84 36.57
CA ARG A 427 -12.36 -2.99 36.28
C ARG A 427 -12.79 -3.04 34.82
N GLN A 428 -13.10 -1.88 34.22
CA GLN A 428 -13.47 -1.80 32.80
C GLN A 428 -12.31 -2.21 31.88
N VAL A 429 -11.10 -1.73 32.16
CA VAL A 429 -9.89 -2.15 31.42
C VAL A 429 -9.68 -3.65 31.53
N GLN A 430 -9.82 -4.22 32.73
CA GLN A 430 -9.69 -5.66 32.95
C GLN A 430 -10.73 -6.45 32.13
N GLN A 431 -12.01 -6.05 32.15
CA GLN A 431 -13.08 -6.70 31.37
C GLN A 431 -12.81 -6.63 29.86
N LEU A 432 -12.32 -5.50 29.35
CA LEU A 432 -11.93 -5.34 27.95
C LEU A 432 -10.73 -6.20 27.57
N GLU A 433 -9.74 -6.33 28.46
CA GLU A 433 -8.57 -7.18 28.25
C GLU A 433 -8.93 -8.67 28.24
N GLU A 434 -9.78 -9.11 29.18
CA GLU A 434 -10.32 -10.47 29.23
C GLU A 434 -11.11 -10.80 27.96
N ALA A 435 -12.01 -9.91 27.54
CA ALA A 435 -12.77 -10.07 26.28
C ALA A 435 -11.84 -10.17 25.06
N ARG A 436 -10.81 -9.32 24.99
CA ARG A 436 -9.81 -9.30 23.90
C ARG A 436 -8.93 -10.55 23.87
N ALA A 437 -8.67 -11.16 25.02
CA ALA A 437 -7.88 -12.39 25.14
C ALA A 437 -8.65 -13.62 24.62
N VAL A 438 -9.97 -13.67 24.87
CA VAL A 438 -10.83 -14.80 24.48
C VAL A 438 -11.12 -14.81 22.96
N VAL A 439 -11.34 -13.63 22.36
CA VAL A 439 -11.63 -13.51 20.92
C VAL A 439 -10.33 -13.37 20.13
N PRO A 440 -9.99 -14.31 19.22
CA PRO A 440 -8.82 -14.17 18.37
C PRO A 440 -9.00 -13.06 17.31
N ALA A 441 -7.90 -12.46 16.85
CA ALA A 441 -7.94 -11.56 15.69
C ALA A 441 -8.26 -12.34 14.43
N ARG A 442 -8.99 -11.71 13.52
CA ARG A 442 -9.10 -12.16 12.14
C ARG A 442 -7.70 -12.10 11.51
N ASN A 443 -7.21 -13.22 10.99
CA ASN A 443 -5.95 -13.24 10.27
C ASN A 443 -6.18 -12.66 8.87
N LEU A 444 -5.62 -11.50 8.57
CA LEU A 444 -5.74 -10.80 7.28
C LEU A 444 -4.48 -10.96 6.39
N GLN A 445 -3.71 -12.02 6.61
CA GLN A 445 -2.58 -12.33 5.73
C GLN A 445 -3.03 -12.50 4.27
N GLN A 446 -2.26 -11.92 3.35
CA GLN A 446 -2.58 -11.94 1.92
C GLN A 446 -2.36 -13.30 1.27
N HIS A 447 -1.43 -14.10 1.80
CA HIS A 447 -1.08 -15.42 1.30
C HIS A 447 -1.10 -16.44 2.43
N PHE A 448 -1.68 -17.61 2.16
CA PHE A 448 -1.62 -18.78 3.03
C PHE A 448 -1.10 -19.95 2.22
N ASP A 449 0.02 -20.54 2.64
CA ASP A 449 0.69 -21.61 1.90
C ASP A 449 -0.14 -22.91 1.77
N GLN A 450 -1.26 -23.01 2.49
CA GLN A 450 -2.12 -24.19 2.56
C GLN A 450 -3.53 -23.98 1.99
N VAL A 451 -3.78 -22.87 1.28
CA VAL A 451 -5.08 -22.67 0.62
C VAL A 451 -5.12 -23.48 -0.69
N HIS A 452 -6.21 -24.22 -0.89
CA HIS A 452 -6.40 -24.99 -2.11
C HIS A 452 -6.44 -24.05 -3.34
N PRO A 453 -5.67 -24.28 -4.42
CA PRO A 453 -5.57 -23.36 -5.56
C PRO A 453 -6.91 -23.04 -6.22
N ALA A 454 -7.83 -24.02 -6.28
CA ALA A 454 -9.17 -23.82 -6.84
C ALA A 454 -10.17 -23.14 -5.89
N LEU A 455 -9.78 -22.82 -4.65
CA LEU A 455 -10.67 -22.15 -3.71
C LEU A 455 -10.79 -20.67 -4.10
N GLN A 456 -11.99 -20.26 -4.49
CA GLN A 456 -12.26 -18.86 -4.83
C GLN A 456 -12.80 -18.10 -3.60
N CYS A 457 -12.22 -16.94 -3.30
CA CYS A 457 -12.73 -16.06 -2.27
C CYS A 457 -14.12 -15.51 -2.63
N VAL A 458 -15.10 -15.66 -1.74
CA VAL A 458 -16.49 -15.22 -2.02
C VAL A 458 -16.60 -13.70 -2.11
N PHE A 459 -15.68 -12.94 -1.54
CA PHE A 459 -15.71 -11.48 -1.56
C PHE A 459 -15.01 -10.91 -2.79
N CYS A 460 -13.68 -11.06 -2.87
CA CYS A 460 -12.84 -10.46 -3.92
C CYS A 460 -12.63 -11.33 -5.16
N ARG A 461 -13.09 -12.61 -5.15
CA ARG A 461 -12.95 -13.58 -6.25
C ARG A 461 -11.53 -14.03 -6.60
N ALA A 462 -10.52 -13.66 -5.80
CA ALA A 462 -9.17 -14.22 -5.93
C ALA A 462 -9.19 -15.74 -5.70
N GLU A 463 -8.43 -16.48 -6.50
CA GLU A 463 -8.33 -17.94 -6.45
C GLU A 463 -7.05 -18.34 -5.71
N GLY A 464 -7.14 -19.30 -4.79
CA GLY A 464 -5.98 -19.93 -4.15
C GLY A 464 -5.15 -19.08 -3.19
N GLN A 465 -5.44 -17.78 -3.06
CA GLN A 465 -4.59 -16.86 -2.28
C GLN A 465 -4.93 -16.84 -0.78
N HIS A 466 -6.23 -16.83 -0.44
CA HIS A 466 -6.69 -16.70 0.95
C HIS A 466 -8.07 -17.30 1.16
N PHE A 467 -8.38 -17.67 2.42
CA PHE A 467 -9.73 -18.06 2.81
C PHE A 467 -10.68 -16.85 2.81
N SER A 468 -11.96 -17.08 2.50
CA SER A 468 -12.95 -15.98 2.50
C SER A 468 -13.02 -15.24 3.86
N ASP A 469 -12.86 -15.94 4.98
CA ASP A 469 -12.83 -15.32 6.33
C ASP A 469 -11.67 -14.32 6.51
N ALA A 470 -10.58 -14.53 5.76
CA ALA A 470 -9.31 -13.81 5.80
C ALA A 470 -9.13 -12.81 4.65
N CYS A 471 -10.18 -12.47 3.90
CA CYS A 471 -10.07 -11.58 2.73
C CYS A 471 -9.46 -10.21 3.08
N PRO A 472 -8.28 -9.84 2.54
CA PRO A 472 -7.63 -8.56 2.83
C PRO A 472 -8.25 -7.39 2.04
N PHE A 473 -8.91 -7.67 0.92
CA PHE A 473 -9.48 -6.65 0.02
C PHE A 473 -10.86 -6.14 0.45
N VAL A 474 -11.58 -6.93 1.25
CA VAL A 474 -12.90 -6.57 1.78
C VAL A 474 -12.83 -6.83 3.27
N SER A 475 -12.36 -5.87 4.05
CA SER A 475 -12.18 -6.01 5.50
C SER A 475 -13.45 -5.69 6.28
N ASP A 476 -14.29 -4.78 5.78
CA ASP A 476 -15.47 -4.31 6.50
C ASP A 476 -16.59 -5.38 6.58
N PRO A 477 -17.05 -5.75 7.78
CA PRO A 477 -18.10 -6.76 7.95
C PRO A 477 -19.43 -6.40 7.30
N GLN A 478 -19.77 -5.11 7.26
CA GLN A 478 -21.03 -4.67 6.68
C GLN A 478 -20.98 -4.82 5.15
N GLN A 479 -19.90 -4.34 4.53
CA GLN A 479 -19.63 -4.55 3.10
C GLN A 479 -19.64 -6.05 2.73
N ARG A 480 -19.06 -6.92 3.56
CA ARG A 480 -19.12 -8.38 3.35
C ARG A 480 -20.56 -8.90 3.36
N ARG A 481 -21.41 -8.44 4.29
CA ARG A 481 -22.83 -8.84 4.36
C ARG A 481 -23.60 -8.37 3.13
N ASP A 482 -23.34 -7.14 2.69
CA ASP A 482 -23.97 -6.57 1.50
C ASP A 482 -23.60 -7.39 0.26
N ILE A 483 -22.32 -7.73 0.06
CA ILE A 483 -21.88 -8.60 -1.06
C ILE A 483 -22.59 -9.96 -1.04
N ILE A 484 -22.79 -10.56 0.14
CA ILE A 484 -23.48 -11.85 0.26
C ILE A 484 -24.96 -11.73 -0.06
N ARG A 485 -25.62 -10.68 0.44
CA ARG A 485 -27.02 -10.38 0.16
C ARG A 485 -27.24 -10.13 -1.33
N ASP A 486 -26.44 -9.26 -1.92
CA ASP A 486 -26.57 -8.84 -3.32
C ASP A 486 -26.31 -10.00 -4.30
N ARG A 487 -25.51 -10.98 -3.89
CA ARG A 487 -25.25 -12.20 -4.67
C ARG A 487 -26.23 -13.34 -4.39
N GLY A 488 -27.25 -13.14 -3.55
CA GLY A 488 -28.22 -14.20 -3.19
C GLY A 488 -27.56 -15.41 -2.52
N ARG A 489 -26.50 -15.20 -1.74
CA ARG A 489 -25.79 -16.28 -1.03
C ARG A 489 -26.30 -16.39 0.41
N CYS A 490 -26.29 -17.61 0.93
CA CYS A 490 -26.69 -17.87 2.31
C CYS A 490 -25.67 -17.25 3.28
N ASN A 491 -26.15 -16.48 4.26
CA ASN A 491 -25.33 -15.84 5.29
C ASN A 491 -24.63 -16.83 6.25
N ARG A 492 -25.04 -18.11 6.29
CA ARG A 492 -24.46 -19.15 7.17
C ARG A 492 -23.33 -19.95 6.52
N CYS A 493 -23.45 -20.27 5.23
CA CYS A 493 -22.48 -21.11 4.53
C CYS A 493 -21.77 -20.42 3.35
N LEU A 494 -22.19 -19.21 2.97
CA LEU A 494 -21.70 -18.45 1.81
C LEU A 494 -21.94 -19.11 0.44
N GLU A 495 -22.76 -20.17 0.38
CA GLU A 495 -23.16 -20.87 -0.85
C GLU A 495 -24.62 -20.53 -1.24
N HIS A 496 -25.05 -20.99 -2.42
CA HIS A 496 -26.43 -20.83 -2.91
C HIS A 496 -27.30 -21.99 -2.40
N CYS A 497 -27.84 -21.86 -1.19
CA CYS A 497 -28.68 -22.90 -0.57
C CYS A 497 -30.00 -23.13 -1.30
N GLU A 498 -30.51 -22.13 -2.03
CA GLU A 498 -31.75 -22.23 -2.82
C GLU A 498 -31.74 -23.43 -3.77
N ARG A 499 -30.58 -23.75 -4.35
CA ARG A 499 -30.44 -24.90 -5.27
C ARG A 499 -30.61 -26.27 -4.58
N ARG A 500 -30.35 -26.33 -3.27
CA ARG A 500 -30.43 -27.56 -2.47
C ARG A 500 -31.70 -27.63 -1.61
N ASN A 501 -32.45 -26.53 -1.49
CA ASN A 501 -33.57 -26.35 -0.55
C ASN A 501 -33.22 -26.53 0.94
N PHE A 502 -31.94 -26.65 1.31
CA PHE A 502 -31.51 -26.69 2.71
C PHE A 502 -30.08 -26.14 2.87
N CYS A 503 -29.77 -25.67 4.08
CA CYS A 503 -28.44 -25.21 4.46
C CYS A 503 -27.79 -26.21 5.41
N ALA A 504 -26.66 -26.82 5.02
CA ALA A 504 -25.92 -27.74 5.88
C ALA A 504 -25.40 -27.10 7.18
N TYR A 505 -25.38 -25.76 7.24
CA TYR A 505 -24.88 -24.97 8.37
C TYR A 505 -25.99 -24.26 9.13
N GLU A 506 -27.24 -24.72 9.01
CA GLU A 506 -28.38 -24.08 9.67
C GLU A 506 -28.19 -24.01 11.19
N ASN A 507 -27.77 -25.08 11.84
CA ASN A 507 -27.64 -25.12 13.30
C ASN A 507 -26.23 -24.78 13.81
N ARG A 508 -25.31 -24.33 12.94
CA ARG A 508 -23.93 -24.03 13.34
C ARG A 508 -23.81 -22.59 13.82
N GLU A 509 -23.34 -22.42 15.05
CA GLU A 509 -23.00 -21.10 15.58
C GLU A 509 -21.67 -20.56 15.00
N CYS A 510 -21.59 -19.25 14.87
CA CYS A 510 -20.37 -18.53 14.52
C CYS A 510 -19.30 -18.74 15.61
N SER A 511 -18.10 -19.17 15.20
CA SER A 511 -16.99 -19.47 16.10
C SER A 511 -16.56 -18.26 16.95
N TYR A 512 -16.62 -17.05 16.40
CA TYR A 512 -16.29 -15.82 17.12
C TYR A 512 -17.37 -15.44 18.14
N CYS A 513 -18.65 -15.50 17.77
CA CYS A 513 -19.75 -15.21 18.69
C CYS A 513 -19.83 -16.21 19.84
N SER A 514 -19.57 -17.48 19.57
CA SER A 514 -19.54 -18.53 20.59
C SER A 514 -18.44 -18.26 21.64
N ARG A 515 -17.26 -17.79 21.21
CA ARG A 515 -16.17 -17.37 22.11
C ARG A 515 -16.47 -16.06 22.83
N ALA A 516 -17.10 -15.10 22.16
CA ALA A 516 -17.43 -13.82 22.77
C ALA A 516 -18.56 -13.91 23.80
N ARG A 517 -19.34 -15.00 23.83
CA ARG A 517 -20.45 -15.20 24.76
C ARG A 517 -20.01 -15.00 26.21
N GLY A 518 -20.72 -14.14 26.93
CA GLY A 518 -20.39 -13.78 28.32
C GLY A 518 -19.31 -12.70 28.48
N THR A 519 -18.80 -12.15 27.37
CA THR A 519 -17.90 -10.99 27.37
C THR A 519 -18.62 -9.75 26.87
N ILE A 520 -18.03 -8.57 27.12
CA ILE A 520 -18.56 -7.29 26.62
C ILE A 520 -18.50 -7.13 25.08
N LEU A 521 -17.79 -8.03 24.38
CA LEU A 521 -17.78 -8.10 22.91
C LEU A 521 -18.98 -8.87 22.34
N HIS A 522 -19.82 -9.45 23.20
CA HIS A 522 -21.05 -10.10 22.78
C HIS A 522 -22.13 -9.06 22.51
N ASP A 523 -22.48 -8.89 21.24
CA ASP A 523 -23.60 -8.07 20.82
C ASP A 523 -24.84 -8.95 20.60
N PRO A 524 -25.86 -8.90 21.49
CA PRO A 524 -27.07 -9.70 21.35
C PRO A 524 -27.95 -9.24 20.16
N GLU A 525 -27.80 -8.00 19.68
CA GLU A 525 -28.60 -7.46 18.59
C GLU A 525 -28.20 -8.03 17.23
N GLN A 526 -26.98 -8.53 17.08
CA GLN A 526 -26.49 -9.15 15.83
C GLN A 526 -27.06 -10.56 15.56
N GLY A 527 -28.04 -10.99 16.35
CA GLY A 527 -28.63 -12.33 16.29
C GLY A 527 -27.69 -13.39 16.87
N ILE A 528 -28.26 -14.52 17.26
CA ILE A 528 -27.61 -15.58 18.07
C ILE A 528 -26.54 -16.35 17.27
N GLY A 529 -25.46 -15.68 16.84
CA GLY A 529 -24.34 -16.31 16.12
C GLY A 529 -24.74 -17.05 14.83
N GLN A 530 -25.94 -16.83 14.29
CA GLN A 530 -26.47 -17.54 13.12
C GLN A 530 -25.96 -16.94 11.80
N HIS A 531 -24.64 -16.82 11.68
CA HIS A 531 -23.95 -16.30 10.51
C HIS A 531 -22.59 -16.98 10.34
N HIS A 532 -22.03 -16.92 9.13
CA HIS A 532 -20.70 -17.45 8.82
C HIS A 532 -19.62 -16.57 9.50
N SER A 533 -18.52 -17.17 9.99
CA SER A 533 -17.44 -16.46 10.68
C SER A 533 -16.88 -15.26 9.89
N ALA A 534 -16.81 -15.40 8.56
CA ALA A 534 -16.43 -14.35 7.63
C ALA A 534 -17.28 -13.07 7.70
N LEU A 535 -18.52 -13.14 8.17
CA LEU A 535 -19.47 -12.02 8.28
C LEU A 535 -19.61 -11.47 9.72
N CYS A 536 -18.86 -12.06 10.66
CA CYS A 536 -18.91 -11.68 12.07
C CYS A 536 -18.21 -10.35 12.30
N ARG A 537 -18.79 -9.46 13.09
CA ARG A 537 -18.18 -8.16 13.43
C ARG A 537 -17.22 -8.23 14.63
N THR A 538 -17.41 -9.23 15.50
CA THR A 538 -16.67 -9.39 16.76
C THR A 538 -15.14 -9.31 16.62
N PRO A 539 -14.50 -9.95 15.61
CA PRO A 539 -13.04 -9.84 15.43
C PRO A 539 -12.57 -8.42 15.10
N ASP A 540 -13.42 -7.62 14.47
CA ASP A 540 -13.12 -6.27 14.03
C ASP A 540 -13.37 -5.27 15.18
N ASP A 541 -14.41 -5.51 15.98
CA ASP A 541 -14.67 -4.77 17.23
C ASP A 541 -13.55 -5.01 18.27
N ARG A 542 -12.84 -6.15 18.21
CA ARG A 542 -11.62 -6.38 19.01
C ARG A 542 -10.55 -5.29 18.77
N GLY A 543 -10.44 -4.81 17.54
CA GLY A 543 -9.53 -3.70 17.19
C GLY A 543 -9.95 -2.40 17.88
N ARG A 544 -11.26 -2.10 17.92
CA ARG A 544 -11.81 -0.93 18.62
C ARG A 544 -11.58 -1.02 20.12
N VAL A 545 -11.78 -2.20 20.70
CA VAL A 545 -11.51 -2.46 22.13
C VAL A 545 -10.06 -2.17 22.50
N TYR A 546 -9.09 -2.43 21.62
CA TYR A 546 -7.70 -2.08 21.89
C TYR A 546 -7.50 -0.57 22.10
N PHE A 547 -8.10 0.26 21.24
CA PHE A 547 -8.02 1.72 21.39
C PHE A 547 -8.73 2.19 22.66
N GLN A 548 -9.90 1.62 22.96
CA GLN A 548 -10.64 1.93 24.19
C GLN A 548 -9.85 1.56 25.45
N ILE A 549 -9.11 0.44 25.44
CA ILE A 549 -8.20 0.08 26.55
C ILE A 549 -7.11 1.14 26.73
N GLN A 550 -6.50 1.63 25.63
CA GLN A 550 -5.46 2.65 25.73
C GLN A 550 -6.02 3.97 26.28
N GLU A 551 -7.19 4.39 25.80
CA GLU A 551 -7.86 5.59 26.29
C GLU A 551 -8.20 5.49 27.78
N LEU A 552 -8.82 4.38 28.22
CA LEU A 552 -9.13 4.16 29.63
C LEU A 552 -7.88 4.09 30.50
N ARG A 553 -6.76 3.53 30.01
CA ARG A 553 -5.48 3.54 30.74
C ARG A 553 -4.93 4.96 30.90
N GLN A 554 -5.03 5.80 29.87
CA GLN A 554 -4.63 7.22 29.96
C GLN A 554 -5.53 7.99 30.93
N GLN A 555 -6.85 7.78 30.87
CA GLN A 555 -7.80 8.38 31.82
C GLN A 555 -7.50 7.96 33.26
N ARG A 556 -7.20 6.66 33.48
CA ARG A 556 -6.77 6.15 34.79
C ARG A 556 -5.54 6.89 35.29
N GLU A 557 -4.50 7.01 34.46
CA GLU A 557 -3.26 7.70 34.80
C GLU A 557 -3.49 9.18 35.12
N GLN A 558 -4.32 9.88 34.33
CA GLN A 558 -4.67 11.27 34.59
C GLN A 558 -5.36 11.43 35.95
N LYS A 559 -6.32 10.56 36.28
CA LYS A 559 -7.03 10.56 37.55
C LYS A 559 -6.12 10.20 38.72
N GLU A 560 -5.15 9.31 38.52
CA GLU A 560 -4.10 9.01 39.50
C GLU A 560 -3.21 10.23 39.78
N ARG A 561 -2.83 10.99 38.74
CA ARG A 561 -2.07 12.25 38.90
C ARG A 561 -2.88 13.33 39.60
N GLU A 562 -4.17 13.44 39.29
CA GLU A 562 -5.09 14.37 39.97
C GLU A 562 -5.19 14.04 41.46
N LEU A 563 -5.36 12.76 41.80
CA LEU A 563 -5.40 12.27 43.17
C LEU A 563 -4.08 12.52 43.93
N GLN A 564 -2.93 12.54 43.25
CA GLN A 564 -1.64 12.86 43.84
C GLN A 564 -1.42 14.37 44.09
N ARG A 565 -2.14 15.23 43.35
CA ARG A 565 -2.03 16.70 43.48
C ARG A 565 -2.89 17.25 44.61
N LEU A 566 -4.03 16.62 44.89
CA LEU A 566 -4.86 16.87 46.07
C LEU A 566 -4.16 16.35 47.31
#